data_AF-R1D8P2-F1
#
_entry.id   AF-R1D8P2-F1
#
_cell.length_a   1.000
_cell.length_b   1.000
_cell.length_c   1.000
_cell.angle_alpha   90.00
_cell.angle_beta   90.00
_cell.angle_gamma   90.00
#
_symmetry.space_group_name_H-M   'P 1'
#
loop_
_entity.id
_entity.type
_entity.pdbx_description
1 polymer ?
#
loop_
_entity_poly.entity_id
_entity_poly.type
_entity_poly.pdbx_seq_one_letter_code
_entity_poly.pdbx_strand_id
1 'polypeptide(L)'
;MADAAPGLRLLQLVEECRLKAEANAATEALLRAATVAAGRNSGSANDGEGGGTASPLSSHFSSEFIALGKTANEEDDSDGAAHLFAAAFVLLPRVSTLFSFANMRLKKGRVHAAREIYRRVADAEHNDDGTVPT
;
A
#
# COMPACT_ATOMS: atom_id res chain seq x y z
N MET A 1 -11.52 -21.65 35.95
CA MET A 1 -11.26 -20.39 35.25
C MET A 1 -9.78 -20.11 35.40
N ALA A 2 -8.98 -20.43 34.39
CA ALA A 2 -7.52 -20.27 34.44
C ALA A 2 -7.17 -18.83 34.07
N ASP A 3 -6.75 -18.07 35.07
CA ASP A 3 -6.21 -16.72 34.87
C ASP A 3 -4.81 -16.88 34.23
N ALA A 4 -4.69 -16.52 32.96
CA ALA A 4 -3.43 -16.61 32.24
C ALA A 4 -2.39 -15.74 32.95
N ALA A 5 -1.30 -16.36 33.41
CA ALA A 5 -0.27 -15.70 34.22
C ALA A 5 0.14 -14.35 33.62
N PRO A 6 0.26 -13.27 34.42
CA PRO A 6 0.49 -11.91 33.93
C PRO A 6 1.74 -11.74 33.06
N GLY A 7 2.75 -12.61 33.21
CA GLY A 7 3.93 -12.64 32.35
C GLY A 7 3.66 -13.07 30.90
N LEU A 8 2.65 -13.92 30.65
CA LEU A 8 2.28 -14.35 29.30
C LEU A 8 1.60 -13.23 28.50
N ARG A 9 0.78 -12.41 29.18
CA ARG A 9 0.11 -11.25 28.55
C ARG A 9 1.09 -10.16 28.13
N LEU A 10 2.15 -9.94 28.90
CA LEU A 10 3.18 -8.93 28.59
C LEU A 10 4.00 -9.31 27.35
N LEU A 11 4.37 -10.59 27.21
CA LEU A 11 5.05 -11.11 26.02
C LEU A 11 4.16 -11.03 24.77
N GLN A 12 2.87 -11.35 24.90
CA GLN A 12 1.90 -11.18 23.82
C GLN A 12 1.77 -9.71 23.38
N LEU A 13 1.72 -8.78 24.32
CA LEU A 13 1.61 -7.35 24.02
C LEU A 13 2.85 -6.80 23.31
N VAL A 14 4.04 -7.22 23.74
CA VAL A 14 5.31 -6.83 23.10
C VAL A 14 5.40 -7.34 21.67
N GLU A 15 4.98 -8.59 21.44
CA GLU A 15 4.98 -9.17 20.11
C GLU A 15 3.94 -8.52 19.20
N GLU A 16 2.77 -8.18 19.74
CA GLU A 16 1.74 -7.44 19.03
C GLU A 16 2.21 -6.02 18.67
N CYS A 17 2.94 -5.35 19.57
CA CYS A 17 3.57 -4.05 19.30
C CYS A 17 4.66 -4.14 18.22
N ARG A 18 5.49 -5.19 18.24
CA ARG A 18 6.52 -5.44 17.22
C ARG A 18 5.91 -5.66 15.84
N LEU A 19 4.90 -6.52 15.74
CA LEU A 19 4.18 -6.80 14.49
C LEU A 19 3.47 -5.54 13.95
N LYS A 20 2.89 -4.72 14.84
CA LYS A 20 2.31 -3.42 14.47
C LYS A 20 3.37 -2.44 13.97
N ALA A 21 4.54 -2.38 14.60
CA ALA A 21 5.65 -1.52 14.19
C ALA A 21 6.23 -1.94 12.83
N GLU A 22 6.41 -3.23 12.58
CA GLU A 22 6.89 -3.75 11.29
C GLU A 22 5.88 -3.53 10.17
N ALA A 23 4.58 -3.75 10.45
CA ALA A 23 3.53 -3.44 9.49
C ALA A 23 3.45 -1.93 9.19
N ASN A 24 3.69 -1.07 10.17
CA ASN A 24 3.76 0.38 9.97
C ASN A 24 5.00 0.78 9.17
N ALA A 25 6.18 0.20 9.45
CA ALA A 25 7.41 0.49 8.71
C ALA A 25 7.31 0.07 7.23
N ALA A 26 6.76 -1.11 6.95
CA ALA A 26 6.50 -1.57 5.58
C ALA A 26 5.49 -0.66 4.86
N THR A 27 4.45 -0.21 5.58
CA THR A 27 3.45 0.72 5.04
C THR A 27 4.05 2.10 4.79
N GLU A 28 4.93 2.60 5.65
CA GLU A 28 5.65 3.85 5.44
C GLU A 28 6.63 3.77 4.26
N ALA A 29 7.34 2.66 4.10
CA ALA A 29 8.24 2.45 2.97
C ALA A 29 7.46 2.48 1.64
N LEU A 30 6.30 1.79 1.60
CA LEU A 30 5.36 1.83 0.47
C LEU A 30 4.82 3.25 0.23
N LEU A 31 4.44 3.96 1.29
CA LEU A 31 3.94 5.34 1.17
C LEU A 31 5.02 6.31 0.69
N ARG A 32 6.28 6.17 1.13
CA ARG A 32 7.40 6.98 0.61
C ARG A 32 7.65 6.69 -0.87
N ALA A 33 7.63 5.42 -1.26
CA ALA A 33 7.71 5.03 -2.67
C ALA A 33 6.53 5.61 -3.48
N ALA A 34 5.34 5.68 -2.88
CA ALA A 34 4.16 6.26 -3.50
C ALA A 34 4.24 7.76 -3.73
N THR A 35 4.71 8.53 -2.75
CA THR A 35 4.91 9.98 -2.91
C THR A 35 5.95 10.27 -4.00
N VAL A 36 7.03 9.48 -4.08
CA VAL A 36 8.05 9.62 -5.12
C VAL A 36 7.50 9.26 -6.51
N ALA A 37 6.64 8.24 -6.58
CA ALA A 37 6.03 7.82 -7.85
C ALA A 37 4.93 8.77 -8.32
N ALA A 38 4.10 9.28 -7.42
CA ALA A 38 3.05 10.27 -7.73
C ALA A 38 3.68 11.55 -8.31
N GLY A 39 4.79 12.03 -7.73
CA GLY A 39 5.53 13.17 -8.27
C GLY A 39 6.24 12.91 -9.61
N ARG A 40 6.32 11.66 -10.10
CA ARG A 40 6.86 11.32 -11.43
C ARG A 40 5.79 11.15 -12.51
N ASN A 41 4.52 11.04 -12.12
CA ASN A 41 3.42 10.71 -13.03
C ASN A 41 2.67 11.94 -13.56
N SER A 42 3.02 13.16 -13.16
CA SER A 42 2.40 14.42 -13.60
C SER A 42 2.92 14.94 -14.95
N GLY A 43 3.71 14.15 -15.68
CA GLY A 43 4.18 14.46 -17.02
C GLY A 43 3.63 13.50 -18.08
N SER A 44 2.33 13.54 -18.36
CA SER A 44 1.74 13.35 -19.70
C SER A 44 0.26 12.95 -19.59
N ALA A 45 -0.61 13.97 -19.55
CA ALA A 45 -1.98 13.82 -19.98
C ALA A 45 -2.00 13.98 -21.51
N ASN A 46 -1.63 12.92 -22.25
CA ASN A 46 -2.03 12.71 -23.64
C ASN A 46 -1.59 11.33 -24.10
N ASP A 47 -2.46 10.71 -24.91
CA ASP A 47 -2.25 9.43 -25.55
C ASP A 47 -0.89 9.34 -26.25
N GLY A 48 -0.16 8.25 -25.99
CA GLY A 48 1.05 7.88 -26.73
C GLY A 48 2.32 7.88 -25.90
N GLU A 49 2.84 6.67 -25.67
CA GLU A 49 4.28 6.36 -25.52
C GLU A 49 5.20 7.44 -24.91
N GLY A 50 5.49 7.31 -23.61
CA GLY A 50 6.62 7.97 -22.95
C GLY A 50 6.29 8.33 -21.49
N GLY A 51 7.11 8.09 -20.47
CA GLY A 51 8.49 7.64 -20.43
C GLY A 51 8.88 7.46 -18.96
N GLY A 52 8.63 6.27 -18.44
CA GLY A 52 9.28 5.73 -17.24
C GLY A 52 9.50 4.27 -17.56
N THR A 53 10.74 3.88 -17.89
CA THR A 53 11.07 2.56 -18.43
C THR A 53 10.97 1.48 -17.36
N ALA A 54 9.76 1.24 -16.85
CA ALA A 54 9.46 -0.03 -16.21
C ALA A 54 9.74 -1.09 -17.26
N SER A 55 10.70 -1.97 -16.99
CA SER A 55 11.04 -3.04 -17.92
C SER A 55 9.75 -3.81 -18.26
N PRO A 56 9.57 -4.31 -19.49
CA PRO A 56 8.40 -5.10 -19.88
C PRO A 56 8.11 -6.24 -18.87
N LEU A 57 9.17 -6.80 -18.29
CA LEU A 57 9.11 -7.76 -17.19
C LEU A 57 8.43 -7.21 -15.93
N SER A 58 8.79 -6.02 -15.45
CA SER A 58 8.16 -5.37 -14.29
C SER A 58 6.68 -5.10 -14.52
N SER A 59 6.29 -4.70 -15.73
CA SER A 59 4.88 -4.50 -16.09
C SER A 59 4.11 -5.82 -16.12
N HIS A 60 4.72 -6.88 -16.65
CA HIS A 60 4.13 -8.22 -16.69
C HIS A 60 3.91 -8.76 -15.26
N PHE A 61 4.96 -8.80 -14.43
CA PHE A 61 4.88 -9.28 -13.05
C PHE A 61 3.96 -8.42 -12.18
N SER A 62 3.95 -7.09 -12.35
CA SER A 62 3.00 -6.24 -11.64
C SER A 62 1.55 -6.59 -11.98
N SER A 63 1.25 -6.84 -13.25
CA SER A 63 -0.09 -7.24 -13.70
C SER A 63 -0.49 -8.62 -13.14
N GLU A 64 0.45 -9.57 -13.12
CA GLU A 64 0.25 -10.91 -12.54
C GLU A 64 -0.03 -10.84 -11.03
N PHE A 65 0.75 -10.07 -10.29
CA PHE A 65 0.51 -9.84 -8.85
C PHE A 65 -0.82 -9.15 -8.58
N ILE A 66 -1.26 -8.22 -9.43
CA ILE A 66 -2.60 -7.62 -9.31
C ILE A 66 -3.69 -8.68 -9.52
N ALA A 67 -3.54 -9.57 -10.50
CA ALA A 67 -4.50 -10.63 -10.78
C ALA A 67 -4.59 -11.61 -9.60
N LEU A 68 -3.44 -12.12 -9.13
CA LEU A 68 -3.38 -12.99 -7.95
C LEU A 68 -3.92 -12.31 -6.69
N GLY A 69 -3.63 -11.02 -6.50
CA GLY A 69 -4.12 -10.27 -5.35
C GLY A 69 -5.64 -10.13 -5.35
N LYS A 70 -6.27 -10.03 -6.53
CA LYS A 70 -7.74 -10.05 -6.66
C LYS A 70 -8.31 -11.43 -6.31
N THR A 71 -7.71 -12.50 -6.83
CA THR A 71 -8.12 -13.88 -6.50
C THR A 71 -8.02 -14.16 -5.00
N ALA A 72 -6.89 -13.83 -4.36
CA ALA A 72 -6.74 -13.96 -2.91
C ALA A 72 -7.81 -13.17 -2.14
N ASN A 73 -8.14 -11.95 -2.60
CA ASN A 73 -9.19 -11.14 -2.00
C ASN A 73 -10.61 -11.74 -2.17
N GLU A 74 -10.88 -12.42 -3.27
CA GLU A 74 -12.13 -13.15 -3.52
C GLU A 74 -12.26 -14.40 -2.65
N GLU A 75 -11.12 -15.04 -2.34
CA GLU A 75 -11.00 -16.17 -1.40
C GLU A 75 -10.96 -15.75 0.08
N ASP A 76 -11.19 -14.46 0.36
CA ASP A 76 -11.11 -13.81 1.67
C ASP A 76 -9.72 -13.86 2.35
N ASP A 77 -8.68 -14.23 1.61
CA ASP A 77 -7.27 -14.09 2.01
C ASP A 77 -6.81 -12.63 1.86
N SER A 78 -7.26 -11.82 2.80
CA SER A 78 -6.93 -10.39 2.86
C SER A 78 -5.44 -10.13 3.14
N ASP A 79 -4.71 -11.07 3.75
CA ASP A 79 -3.26 -10.93 3.99
C ASP A 79 -2.46 -11.21 2.72
N GLY A 80 -2.73 -12.33 2.05
CA GLY A 80 -2.12 -12.67 0.76
C GLY A 80 -2.38 -11.59 -0.28
N ALA A 81 -3.63 -11.12 -0.37
CA ALA A 81 -3.99 -9.99 -1.24
C ALA A 81 -3.19 -8.72 -0.91
N ALA A 82 -3.02 -8.38 0.37
CA ALA A 82 -2.25 -7.21 0.77
C ALA A 82 -0.77 -7.33 0.36
N HIS A 83 -0.16 -8.50 0.51
CA HIS A 83 1.21 -8.74 0.07
C HIS A 83 1.37 -8.63 -1.45
N LEU A 84 0.42 -9.18 -2.21
CA LEU A 84 0.44 -9.15 -3.67
C LEU A 84 0.25 -7.72 -4.22
N PHE A 85 -0.69 -6.94 -3.67
CA PHE A 85 -0.85 -5.55 -4.06
C PHE A 85 0.37 -4.69 -3.68
N ALA A 86 0.97 -4.92 -2.51
CA ALA A 86 2.21 -4.25 -2.13
C ALA A 86 3.35 -4.57 -3.11
N ALA A 87 3.53 -5.84 -3.48
CA ALA A 87 4.55 -6.26 -4.43
C ALA A 87 4.32 -5.66 -5.82
N ALA A 88 3.07 -5.67 -6.32
CA ALA A 88 2.70 -5.04 -7.57
C ALA A 88 3.01 -3.55 -7.60
N PHE A 89 2.79 -2.85 -6.47
CA PHE A 89 3.08 -1.44 -6.32
C PHE A 89 4.59 -1.14 -6.31
N VAL A 90 5.40 -1.98 -5.65
CA VAL A 90 6.86 -1.84 -5.67
C VAL A 90 7.42 -2.01 -7.08
N LEU A 91 6.88 -2.96 -7.85
CA LEU A 91 7.31 -3.20 -9.23
C LEU A 91 6.87 -2.10 -10.19
N LEU A 92 5.63 -1.65 -10.07
CA LEU A 92 5.08 -0.59 -10.89
C LEU A 92 4.10 0.23 -10.05
N PRO A 93 4.56 1.37 -9.49
CA PRO A 93 3.73 2.21 -8.66
C PRO A 93 2.50 2.71 -9.42
N ARG A 94 1.32 2.29 -8.97
CA ARG A 94 0.02 2.73 -9.49
C ARG A 94 -0.89 3.06 -8.32
N VAL A 95 -1.54 4.22 -8.37
CA VAL A 95 -2.46 4.69 -7.32
C VAL A 95 -3.58 3.67 -7.08
N SER A 96 -4.13 3.07 -8.14
CA SER A 96 -5.14 2.02 -8.05
C SER A 96 -4.66 0.77 -7.29
N THR A 97 -3.41 0.37 -7.45
CA THR A 97 -2.82 -0.74 -6.69
C THR A 97 -2.67 -0.39 -5.21
N LEU A 98 -2.31 0.85 -4.90
CA LEU A 98 -2.21 1.34 -3.53
C LEU A 98 -3.58 1.42 -2.84
N PHE A 99 -4.65 1.79 -3.56
CA PHE A 99 -6.02 1.69 -3.05
C PHE A 99 -6.43 0.26 -2.75
N SER A 100 -6.11 -0.69 -3.62
CA SER A 100 -6.37 -2.12 -3.35
C SER A 100 -5.66 -2.60 -2.09
N PHE A 101 -4.42 -2.19 -1.86
CA PHE A 101 -3.70 -2.44 -0.62
C PHE A 101 -4.39 -1.79 0.61
N ALA A 102 -4.83 -0.54 0.51
CA ALA A 102 -5.57 0.14 1.58
C ALA A 102 -6.92 -0.55 1.90
N ASN A 103 -7.63 -1.02 0.87
CA ASN A 103 -8.86 -1.80 1.05
C ASN A 103 -8.59 -3.09 1.85
N MET A 104 -7.48 -3.78 1.61
CA MET A 104 -7.13 -4.99 2.37
C MET A 104 -6.84 -4.64 3.84
N ARG A 105 -6.22 -3.49 4.11
CA ARG A 105 -6.06 -2.98 5.47
C ARG A 105 -7.40 -2.72 6.16
N LEU A 106 -8.39 -2.16 5.45
CA LEU A 106 -9.75 -1.98 5.97
C LEU A 106 -10.43 -3.30 6.31
N LYS A 107 -10.39 -4.29 5.41
CA LYS A 107 -10.95 -5.63 5.66
C LYS A 107 -10.39 -6.26 6.95
N LYS A 108 -9.12 -5.98 7.26
CA LYS A 108 -8.44 -6.45 8.47
C LYS A 108 -8.66 -5.57 9.71
N GLY A 109 -9.57 -4.60 9.67
CA GLY A 109 -9.81 -3.66 10.77
C GLY A 109 -8.67 -2.66 11.01
N ARG A 110 -7.67 -2.58 10.13
CA ARG A 110 -6.53 -1.64 10.24
C ARG A 110 -6.90 -0.27 9.68
N VAL A 111 -7.97 0.32 10.25
CA VAL A 111 -8.60 1.55 9.76
C VAL A 111 -7.65 2.73 9.70
N HIS A 112 -6.81 2.93 10.74
CA HIS A 112 -5.85 4.03 10.78
C HIS A 112 -4.80 3.93 9.65
N ALA A 113 -4.31 2.73 9.36
CA ALA A 113 -3.34 2.51 8.30
C ALA A 113 -3.97 2.78 6.92
N ALA A 114 -5.18 2.29 6.69
CA ALA A 114 -5.91 2.57 5.44
C ALA A 114 -6.19 4.07 5.26
N ARG A 115 -6.66 4.75 6.32
CA ARG A 115 -6.92 6.20 6.31
C ARG A 115 -5.69 7.00 5.91
N GLU A 116 -4.53 6.68 6.48
CA GLU A 116 -3.28 7.39 6.15
C GLU A 116 -2.89 7.20 4.68
N ILE A 117 -3.10 6.00 4.12
CA ILE A 117 -2.87 5.74 2.70
C ILE A 117 -3.81 6.60 1.84
N TYR A 118 -5.12 6.59 2.11
CA TYR A 118 -6.08 7.40 1.33
C TYR A 118 -5.76 8.90 1.42
N ARG A 119 -5.43 9.39 2.62
CA ARG A 119 -5.08 10.79 2.83
C ARG A 119 -3.88 11.19 1.97
N ARG A 120 -2.80 10.40 1.98
CA ARG A 120 -1.61 10.73 1.18
C ARG A 120 -1.84 10.66 -0.32
N VAL A 121 -2.71 9.75 -0.79
CA VAL A 121 -3.10 9.73 -2.20
C VAL A 121 -3.88 10.99 -2.55
N ALA A 122 -4.86 11.39 -1.75
CA ALA A 122 -5.62 12.61 -1.95
C ALA A 122 -4.75 13.87 -1.88
N ASP A 123 -3.82 13.94 -0.92
CA ASP A 123 -2.88 15.05 -0.78
C ASP A 123 -1.91 15.11 -1.98
N ALA A 124 -1.49 13.97 -2.54
CA ALA A 124 -0.63 13.94 -3.73
C ALA A 124 -1.37 14.43 -4.98
N GLU A 125 -2.68 14.18 -5.10
CA GLU A 125 -3.51 14.73 -6.18
C GLU A 125 -3.80 16.23 -5.99
N HIS A 126 -3.88 16.73 -4.76
CA HIS A 126 -4.12 18.15 -4.47
C HIS A 126 -2.89 19.06 -4.60
N ASN A 127 -1.68 18.56 -4.38
CA ASN A 127 -0.45 19.36 -4.54
C ASN A 127 -0.07 19.63 -6.01
N ASP A 128 -0.86 19.14 -6.97
CA ASP A 128 -0.69 19.38 -8.40
C ASP A 128 -1.48 20.62 -8.90
N ASP A 129 -2.25 21.30 -8.03
CA ASP A 129 -3.11 22.44 -8.42
C ASP A 129 -2.39 23.80 -8.46
N GLY A 130 -1.05 23.81 -8.57
CA GLY A 130 -0.26 24.98 -8.97
C GLY A 130 -0.41 26.27 -8.15
N THR A 131 -1.03 26.23 -6.97
CA THR A 131 -1.25 27.44 -6.16
C THR A 131 -0.04 27.70 -5.27
N VAL A 132 0.89 28.46 -5.82
CA VAL A 132 1.92 29.18 -5.07
C VAL A 132 1.23 30.05 -4.00
N PRO A 133 1.52 29.90 -2.70
CA PRO A 133 1.10 30.89 -1.73
C PRO A 133 1.88 32.19 -1.99
N THR A 134 1.12 33.26 -2.23
CA THR A 134 1.55 34.65 -2.45
C THR A 134 2.46 35.19 -1.37
#